data_AF-A0A2P4X539-F1
#
_entry.id   AF-A0A2P4X539-F1
#
_cell.length_a   1.000
_cell.length_b   1.000
_cell.length_c   1.000
_cell.angle_alpha   90.00
_cell.angle_beta   90.00
_cell.angle_gamma   90.00
#
_symmetry.space_group_name_H-M   'P 1'
#
loop_
_entity.id
_entity.type
_entity.pdbx_description
1 polymer ?
#
loop_
_entity_poly.entity_id
_entity_poly.type
_entity_poly.pdbx_seq_one_letter_code
_entity_poly.pdbx_strand_id
1 'polypeptide(L)' 'MIKGDYFMGNKATFVDIQLFDLFESSLGKFIPGFSTDPYPELEAIVKRVKANPEIAAYLAKHLP' A
#
# COMPACT_ATOMS: atom_id res chain seq x y z
N MET A 1 -10.13 -4.23 10.46
CA MET A 1 -11.07 -3.14 10.11
C MET A 1 -10.30 -1.84 10.03
N ILE A 2 -10.60 -1.04 9.01
CA ILE A 2 -10.09 0.32 8.83
C ILE A 2 -10.79 1.24 9.85
N LYS A 3 -10.05 2.17 10.48
CA LYS A 3 -10.55 3.07 11.53
C LYS A 3 -10.50 4.56 11.12
N GLY A 4 -10.43 4.84 9.82
CA GLY A 4 -10.26 6.18 9.23
C GLY A 4 -9.80 6.06 7.78
N ASP A 5 -8.82 6.87 7.37
CA ASP A 5 -8.15 6.70 6.08
C ASP A 5 -7.21 5.48 6.02
N TYR A 6 -6.81 4.95 7.19
CA TYR A 6 -5.84 3.86 7.40
C TYR A 6 -6.33 2.87 8.47
N PHE A 7 -5.59 1.78 8.69
CA PHE A 7 -5.95 0.76 9.67
C PHE A 7 -6.07 1.27 11.11
N MET A 8 -5.21 2.22 11.51
CA MET A 8 -5.14 2.74 12.88
C MET A 8 -5.63 4.18 13.03
N GLY A 9 -6.34 4.73 12.03
CA GLY A 9 -6.90 6.08 12.07
C GLY A 9 -6.56 6.88 10.81
N ASN A 10 -6.24 8.16 10.98
CA ASN A 10 -6.03 9.10 9.86
C ASN A 10 -4.55 9.30 9.49
N LYS A 11 -3.64 8.54 10.08
CA LYS A 11 -2.21 8.55 9.76
C LYS A 11 -1.77 7.17 9.33
N ALA A 12 -0.92 7.11 8.31
CA ALA A 12 -0.27 5.88 7.92
C ALA A 12 0.58 5.35 9.08
N THR A 13 0.50 4.04 9.30
CA THR A 13 1.32 3.32 10.27
C THR A 13 2.09 2.21 9.56
N PHE A 14 2.94 1.51 10.30
CA PHE A 14 3.67 0.36 9.77
C PHE A 14 2.76 -0.69 9.12
N VAL A 15 1.53 -0.88 9.61
CA VAL A 15 0.59 -1.86 9.04
C VAL A 15 0.19 -1.50 7.60
N ASP A 16 -0.02 -0.21 7.33
CA ASP A 16 -0.38 0.28 6.00
C ASP A 16 0.81 0.15 5.03
N ILE A 17 2.03 0.38 5.52
CA ILE A 17 3.27 0.20 4.77
C ILE A 17 3.53 -1.28 4.45
N GLN A 18 3.32 -2.18 5.43
CA GLN A 18 3.48 -3.62 5.23
C GLN A 18 2.46 -4.15 4.21
N LEU A 19 1.23 -3.65 4.21
CA LEU A 19 0.23 -3.98 3.20
C LEU A 19 0.69 -3.51 1.80
N PHE A 20 1.15 -2.26 1.70
CA PHE A 20 1.68 -1.71 0.46
C PHE A 20 2.83 -2.55 -0.10
N ASP A 21 3.82 -2.89 0.72
CA ASP A 21 4.96 -3.70 0.29
C ASP A 21 4.54 -5.12 -0.12
N LEU A 22 3.65 -5.75 0.66
CA LEU A 22 3.13 -7.07 0.33
C LEU A 22 2.43 -7.06 -1.04
N PHE A 23 1.64 -6.03 -1.35
CA PHE A 23 0.89 -5.96 -2.59
C PHE A 23 1.77 -5.61 -3.80
N GLU A 24 2.64 -4.60 -3.67
CA GLU A 24 3.42 -4.08 -4.80
C GLU A 24 4.76 -4.81 -5.01
N SER A 25 5.42 -5.25 -3.94
CA SER A 25 6.75 -5.87 -4.00
C SER A 25 6.71 -7.38 -3.98
N SER A 26 5.64 -7.99 -3.46
CA SER A 26 5.54 -9.45 -3.30
C SER A 26 4.44 -10.05 -4.17
N LEU A 27 3.17 -9.91 -3.77
CA LEU A 27 2.05 -10.60 -4.41
C LEU A 27 1.85 -10.16 -5.86
N GLY A 28 1.84 -8.85 -6.11
CA GLY A 28 1.69 -8.30 -7.46
C GLY A 28 2.83 -8.62 -8.41
N LYS A 29 4.04 -8.92 -7.90
CA LYS A 29 5.20 -9.30 -8.72
C LYS A 29 5.30 -10.80 -8.96
N PHE A 30 4.98 -11.63 -7.97
CA PHE A 30 5.32 -13.05 -7.99
C PHE A 30 4.13 -14.00 -8.09
N ILE A 31 2.90 -13.52 -7.90
CA ILE A 31 1.70 -14.37 -7.95
C ILE A 31 0.89 -14.02 -9.21
N PRO A 32 0.93 -14.88 -10.25
CA PRO A 32 0.14 -14.67 -11.46
C PRO A 32 -1.35 -14.57 -11.14
N GLY A 33 -2.02 -13.55 -11.68
CA GLY A 33 -3.45 -13.34 -11.48
C GLY A 33 -3.83 -12.75 -10.12
N PHE A 34 -2.86 -12.34 -9.30
CA PHE A 34 -3.16 -11.55 -8.11
C PHE A 34 -3.86 -10.24 -8.52
N SER A 35 -4.99 -9.97 -7.89
CA SER A 35 -5.75 -8.74 -8.07
C SER A 35 -6.34 -8.29 -6.74
N THR A 36 -6.37 -6.97 -6.56
CA THR A 36 -6.97 -6.30 -5.41
C THR A 36 -8.37 -5.75 -5.70
N ASP A 37 -8.89 -5.95 -6.92
CA ASP A 37 -10.20 -5.45 -7.35
C ASP A 37 -11.35 -5.82 -6.40
N PRO A 38 -11.39 -7.02 -5.79
CA PRO A 38 -12.45 -7.36 -4.83
C PRO A 38 -12.36 -6.61 -3.50
N TYR A 39 -11.26 -5.90 -3.24
CA TYR A 39 -10.93 -5.29 -1.95
C TYR A 39 -10.65 -3.79 -2.08
N PRO A 40 -11.66 -2.97 -2.48
CA PRO A 40 -11.48 -1.55 -2.77
C PRO A 40 -10.94 -0.74 -1.57
N GLU A 41 -11.29 -1.16 -0.35
CA GLU A 41 -10.77 -0.54 0.88
C GLU A 41 -9.26 -0.72 1.04
N LEU A 42 -8.74 -1.92 0.75
CA LEU A 42 -7.30 -2.21 0.81
C LEU A 42 -6.55 -1.50 -0.31
N GLU A 43 -7.14 -1.47 -1.51
CA GLU A 43 -6.60 -0.73 -2.65
C GLU A 43 -6.48 0.76 -2.34
N ALA A 44 -7.48 1.35 -1.66
CA ALA A 44 -7.44 2.74 -1.26
C ALA A 44 -6.30 3.03 -0.26
N ILE A 45 -6.03 2.13 0.70
CA ILE A 45 -4.88 2.27 1.61
C ILE A 45 -3.58 2.23 0.81
N VAL A 46 -3.39 1.25 -0.08
CA VAL A 46 -2.17 1.13 -0.91
C VAL A 46 -1.95 2.39 -1.74
N LYS A 47 -3.00 2.94 -2.37
CA LYS A 47 -2.93 4.21 -3.11
C LYS A 47 -2.52 5.39 -2.22
N ARG A 48 -3.11 5.52 -1.03
CA ARG A 48 -2.76 6.58 -0.06
C ARG A 48 -1.32 6.47 0.42
N VAL A 49 -0.86 5.25 0.74
CA VAL A 49 0.52 4.99 1.17
C VAL A 49 1.50 5.32 0.05
N LYS A 50 1.21 4.91 -1.19
CA LYS A 50 2.05 5.23 -2.37
C LYS A 50 2.13 6.73 -2.64
N ALA A 51 1.05 7.47 -2.37
CA ALA A 51 0.98 8.92 -2.54
C ALA A 51 1.58 9.72 -1.36
N ASN A 52 1.99 9.05 -0.27
CA ASN A 52 2.67 9.73 0.84
C ASN A 52 3.99 10.34 0.35
N PRO A 53 4.29 11.63 0.59
CA PRO A 53 5.47 12.30 0.06
C PRO A 53 6.80 11.64 0.44
N GLU A 54 6.94 11.12 1.65
CA GLU A 54 8.17 10.48 2.12
C GLU A 54 8.38 9.13 1.44
N ILE A 55 7.31 8.35 1.28
CA ILE A 55 7.34 7.06 0.59
C ILE A 55 7.57 7.27 -0.91
N ALA A 56 6.88 8.23 -1.54
CA ALA A 56 7.10 8.57 -2.94
C ALA A 56 8.54 9.02 -3.20
N ALA A 57 9.12 9.83 -2.32
CA ALA A 57 10.52 10.24 -2.40
C ALA A 57 11.50 9.07 -2.20
N TYR A 58 11.17 8.13 -1.31
CA TYR A 58 11.95 6.89 -1.14
C TYR A 58 11.90 6.03 -2.40
N LEU A 59 10.71 5.78 -2.94
CA LEU A 59 10.51 4.98 -4.14
C LEU A 59 11.20 5.60 -5.36
N ALA A 60 11.16 6.92 -5.53
CA ALA A 60 11.86 7.60 -6.63
C ALA A 60 13.38 7.39 -6.63
N LYS A 61 13.98 7.06 -5.48
CA LYS A 61 15.42 6.77 -5.35
C LYS A 61 15.78 5.29 -5.53
N HIS A 62 14.80 4.39 -5.39
CA HIS A 62 15.04 2.95 -5.27
C HIS A 62 14.21 2.10 -6.24
N LEU A 63 13.30 2.71 -7.01
CA LEU A 63 12.72 2.09 -8.20
C LEU A 63 13.83 1.96 -9.26
N PRO A 64 13.98 0.79 -9.91
CA PRO A 64 14.77 0.65 -11.13
C PRO A 64 14.14 1.44 -12.29
#